data_AF-A0A929GYH2-F1
#
_entry.id   AF-A0A929GYH2-F1
#
_cell.length_a   1.000
_cell.length_b   1.000
_cell.length_c   1.000
_cell.angle_alpha   90.00
_cell.angle_beta   90.00
_cell.angle_gamma   90.00
#
_symmetry.space_group_name_H-M   'P 1'
#
loop_
_entity.id
_entity.type
_entity.pdbx_description
1 polymer ?
#
loop_
_entity_poly.entity_id
_entity_poly.type
_entity_poly.pdbx_seq_one_letter_code
_entity_poly.pdbx_strand_id
1 'polypeptide(L)'
;MRELVGRTTLGQGALKTEGIDIAGMWLLDPRRLSAQQAQALESAFDALASRPVSPIFEELEKADRVALDSVVFDVLDLSPKMREAVYQAVVDLVRARIERAQSVVGSR
;
A
#
# COMPACT_ATOMS: atom_id res chain seq x y z
N MET A 1 13.66 11.00 0.34
CA MET A 1 12.29 10.47 0.19
C MET A 1 11.93 10.53 -1.31
N ARG A 2 12.23 9.50 -2.11
CA ARG A 2 12.01 9.52 -3.58
C ARG A 2 10.85 8.61 -4.00
N GLU A 3 9.73 8.76 -3.27
CA GLU A 3 8.38 8.18 -3.43
C GLU A 3 8.05 6.82 -2.76
N LEU A 4 8.83 6.15 -1.92
CA LEU A 4 9.14 6.45 -0.52
C LEU A 4 10.49 5.83 -0.12
N VAL A 5 10.95 4.79 -0.83
CA VAL A 5 12.29 4.18 -0.69
C VAL A 5 12.84 3.77 -2.06
N GLY A 6 12.35 4.35 -3.17
CA GLY A 6 12.78 3.97 -4.52
C GLY A 6 13.29 5.13 -5.36
N ARG A 7 13.55 4.84 -6.64
CA ARG A 7 14.05 5.79 -7.65
C ARG A 7 13.01 5.99 -8.75
N THR A 8 12.84 7.24 -9.16
CA THR A 8 11.87 7.66 -10.18
C THR A 8 12.51 7.81 -11.56
N THR A 9 13.39 6.88 -11.95
CA THR A 9 14.22 7.01 -13.17
C THR A 9 13.59 6.48 -14.45
N LEU A 10 12.39 5.88 -14.38
CA LEU A 10 11.80 5.16 -15.52
C LEU A 10 10.88 6.02 -16.41
N GLY A 11 10.66 7.29 -16.07
CA GLY A 11 9.55 8.06 -16.67
C GLY A 11 8.19 7.42 -16.33
N GLN A 12 7.09 8.16 -16.50
CA GLN A 12 5.71 7.62 -16.38
C GLN A 12 5.26 7.11 -14.98
N GLY A 13 6.02 7.40 -13.90
CA GLY A 13 5.56 7.16 -12.53
C GLY A 13 5.69 5.72 -12.04
N ALA A 14 6.60 4.93 -12.61
CA ALA A 14 7.06 3.68 -12.01
C ALA A 14 8.15 3.95 -10.96
N LEU A 15 8.07 3.27 -9.82
CA LEU A 15 9.09 3.31 -8.77
C LEU A 15 10.01 2.11 -8.92
N LYS A 16 11.31 2.35 -9.13
CA LYS A 16 12.32 1.30 -9.14
C LYS A 16 12.91 1.15 -7.74
N THR A 17 12.87 -0.05 -7.18
CA THR A 17 13.52 -0.39 -5.90
C THR A 17 14.64 -1.38 -6.20
N GLU A 18 15.89 -0.99 -5.96
CA GLU A 18 17.05 -1.89 -6.06
C GLU A 18 17.38 -2.55 -4.71
N GLY A 19 18.19 -3.61 -4.72
CA GLY A 19 18.57 -4.33 -3.49
C GLY A 19 19.17 -3.42 -2.41
N ILE A 20 19.95 -2.41 -2.81
CA ILE A 20 20.51 -1.42 -1.88
C ILE A 20 19.44 -0.50 -1.27
N ASP A 21 18.30 -0.33 -1.93
CA ASP A 21 17.21 0.49 -1.45
C ASP A 21 16.36 -0.28 -0.40
N ILE A 22 16.32 -1.61 -0.47
CA ILE A 22 15.57 -2.46 0.47
C ILE A 22 15.97 -2.21 1.94
N ALA A 23 17.26 -1.97 2.19
CA ALA A 23 17.77 -1.67 3.53
C ALA A 23 17.17 -0.39 4.15
N GLY A 24 16.64 0.52 3.33
CA GLY A 24 15.95 1.73 3.79
C GLY A 24 14.45 1.55 3.99
N MET A 25 13.88 0.38 3.70
CA MET A 25 12.44 0.15 3.81
C MET A 25 12.00 0.09 5.26
N TRP A 26 11.00 0.90 5.60
CA TRP A 26 10.36 0.82 6.89
C TRP A 26 9.46 -0.40 6.89
N LEU A 27 9.89 -1.40 7.64
CA LEU A 27 9.14 -2.63 7.88
C LEU A 27 8.75 -2.66 9.35
N LEU A 28 7.57 -3.22 9.60
CA LEU A 28 7.18 -3.64 10.93
C LEU A 28 8.21 -4.64 11.46
N ASP A 29 8.75 -4.39 12.65
CA ASP A 29 9.70 -5.33 13.27
C ASP A 29 8.95 -6.61 13.67
N PRO A 30 9.20 -7.76 13.02
CA PRO A 30 8.44 -8.98 13.27
C PRO A 30 8.65 -9.51 14.68
N ARG A 31 9.76 -9.15 15.34
CA ARG A 31 10.07 -9.55 16.72
C ARG A 31 9.17 -8.88 17.75
N ARG A 32 8.43 -7.85 17.35
CA ARG A 32 7.48 -7.12 18.20
C ARG A 32 6.06 -7.65 18.08
N LEU A 33 5.81 -8.62 17.20
CA LEU A 33 4.49 -9.24 17.05
C LEU A 33 4.31 -10.38 18.04
N SER A 34 3.11 -10.47 18.62
CA SER A 34 2.71 -11.69 19.32
C SER A 34 2.55 -12.84 18.32
N ALA A 35 2.63 -14.09 18.80
CA ALA A 35 2.38 -15.26 17.96
C ALA A 35 0.99 -15.20 17.28
N GLN A 36 -0.01 -14.65 17.97
CA GLN A 36 -1.36 -14.46 17.41
C GLN A 36 -1.37 -13.42 16.30
N GLN A 37 -0.70 -12.28 16.47
CA GLN A 37 -0.61 -11.23 15.45
C GLN A 37 0.17 -11.71 14.22
N ALA A 38 1.27 -12.44 14.42
CA ALA A 38 2.04 -13.03 13.34
C ALA A 38 1.17 -14.01 12.52
N GLN A 39 0.47 -14.93 13.21
CA GLN A 39 -0.40 -15.89 12.54
C GLN A 39 -1.56 -15.21 11.77
N ALA A 40 -2.17 -14.18 12.35
CA ALA A 40 -3.24 -13.43 11.70
C ALA A 40 -2.74 -12.70 10.44
N LEU A 41 -1.53 -12.11 10.52
CA LEU A 41 -0.91 -11.42 9.40
C LEU A 41 -0.57 -12.40 8.27
N GLU A 42 0.01 -13.56 8.60
CA GLU A 42 0.32 -14.63 7.63
C GLU A 42 -0.94 -15.12 6.92
N SER A 43 -1.99 -15.46 7.67
CA SER A 43 -3.23 -15.96 7.08
C SER A 43 -3.94 -14.91 6.21
N ALA A 44 -3.94 -13.63 6.62
CA ALA A 44 -4.50 -12.56 5.82
C ALA A 44 -3.69 -12.30 4.53
N PHE A 45 -2.36 -12.39 4.62
CA PHE A 45 -1.47 -12.27 3.47
C PHE A 45 -1.68 -13.41 2.48
N ASP A 46 -1.76 -14.66 2.93
CA ASP A 46 -1.98 -15.82 2.07
C ASP A 46 -3.31 -15.72 1.31
N ALA A 47 -4.37 -15.26 1.98
CA ALA A 47 -5.67 -15.02 1.34
C ALA A 47 -5.55 -13.98 0.22
N LEU A 48 -4.89 -12.84 0.48
CA LEU A 48 -4.68 -11.79 -0.52
C LEU A 48 -3.80 -12.27 -1.68
N ALA A 49 -2.74 -13.01 -1.37
CA ALA A 49 -1.77 -13.50 -2.35
C ALA A 49 -2.33 -14.60 -3.26
N SER A 50 -3.46 -15.22 -2.89
CA SER A 50 -4.11 -16.28 -3.67
C SER A 50 -4.79 -15.79 -4.95
N ARG A 51 -4.88 -14.46 -5.16
CA ARG A 51 -5.52 -13.85 -6.33
C ARG A 51 -4.68 -12.75 -6.97
N PRO A 52 -4.97 -12.39 -8.24
CA PRO A 52 -4.40 -11.19 -8.84
C PRO A 52 -4.80 -9.90 -8.11
N VAL A 53 -3.90 -8.92 -8.12
CA VAL A 53 -4.16 -7.57 -7.61
C VAL A 53 -5.07 -6.82 -8.59
N SER A 54 -6.13 -6.20 -8.07
CA SER A 54 -7.10 -5.41 -8.83
C SER A 54 -6.72 -3.92 -8.87
N PRO A 55 -7.37 -3.10 -9.73
CA PRO A 55 -7.26 -1.65 -9.63
C PRO A 55 -7.58 -1.15 -8.23
N ILE A 56 -6.89 -0.10 -7.77
CA ILE A 56 -6.97 0.32 -6.36
C ILE A 56 -8.40 0.56 -5.86
N PHE A 57 -9.27 1.13 -6.69
CA PHE A 57 -10.64 1.44 -6.30
C PHE A 57 -11.48 0.18 -6.04
N GLU A 58 -11.18 -0.93 -6.72
CA GLU A 58 -11.81 -2.22 -6.47
C GLU A 58 -11.13 -2.96 -5.31
N GLU A 59 -9.81 -2.80 -5.18
CA GLU A 59 -8.99 -3.47 -4.17
C GLU A 59 -9.42 -3.07 -2.74
N LEU A 60 -9.83 -1.81 -2.54
CA LEU A 60 -10.31 -1.30 -1.26
C LEU A 60 -11.63 -1.94 -0.78
N GLU A 61 -12.39 -2.56 -1.68
CA GLU A 61 -13.65 -3.25 -1.35
C GLU A 61 -13.44 -4.75 -1.11
N LYS A 62 -12.23 -5.28 -1.35
CA LYS A 62 -11.95 -6.71 -1.21
C LYS A 62 -11.79 -7.08 0.26
N ALA A 63 -12.50 -8.13 0.68
CA ALA A 63 -12.52 -8.56 2.08
C ALA A 63 -11.14 -9.01 2.59
N ASP A 64 -10.35 -9.68 1.74
CA ASP A 64 -8.98 -10.09 2.07
C ASP A 64 -8.03 -8.91 2.26
N ARG A 65 -8.18 -7.85 1.45
CA ARG A 65 -7.42 -6.63 1.57
C ARG A 65 -7.77 -5.91 2.86
N VAL A 66 -9.07 -5.72 3.14
CA VAL A 66 -9.54 -5.10 4.37
C VAL A 66 -9.09 -5.90 5.60
N ALA A 67 -9.09 -7.23 5.52
CA ALA A 67 -8.60 -8.10 6.58
C ALA A 67 -7.10 -7.88 6.85
N LEU A 68 -6.26 -7.87 5.80
CA LEU A 68 -4.84 -7.61 5.94
C LEU A 68 -4.57 -6.22 6.54
N ASP A 69 -5.19 -5.19 5.96
CA ASP A 69 -5.02 -3.81 6.42
C ASP A 69 -5.46 -3.66 7.89
N SER A 70 -6.55 -4.31 8.29
CA SER A 70 -7.04 -4.29 9.68
C SER A 70 -6.01 -4.84 10.66
N VAL A 71 -5.39 -5.98 10.34
CA VAL A 71 -4.32 -6.56 11.18
C VAL A 71 -3.14 -5.59 11.31
N VAL A 72 -2.71 -4.97 10.19
CA VAL A 72 -1.61 -4.00 10.20
C VAL A 72 -1.99 -2.76 11.01
N PHE A 73 -3.21 -2.25 10.87
CA PHE A 73 -3.70 -1.08 11.61
C PHE A 73 -3.81 -1.35 13.10
N ASP A 74 -4.22 -2.55 13.50
CA ASP A 74 -4.26 -2.96 14.90
C ASP A 74 -2.85 -3.01 15.50
N VAL A 75 -1.88 -3.57 14.76
CA VAL A 75 -0.47 -3.60 15.21
C VAL A 75 0.12 -2.19 15.35
N LEU A 76 -0.32 -1.24 14.53
CA LEU A 76 0.12 0.15 14.57
C LEU A 76 -0.74 1.04 15.50
N ASP A 77 -1.70 0.46 16.22
CA ASP A 77 -2.64 1.18 17.09
C ASP A 77 -3.38 2.34 16.39
N LEU A 78 -3.75 2.17 15.12
CA LEU A 78 -4.45 3.22 14.38
C LEU A 78 -5.93 3.30 14.81
N SER A 79 -6.35 4.51 15.19
CA SER A 79 -7.76 4.80 15.46
C SER A 79 -8.63 4.69 14.20
N PRO A 80 -9.95 4.47 14.30
CA PRO A 80 -10.85 4.39 13.14
C PRO A 80 -10.73 5.59 12.19
N LYS A 81 -10.61 6.80 12.75
CA LYS A 81 -10.41 8.04 11.97
C LYS A 81 -9.09 8.02 11.18
N MET A 82 -8.02 7.48 11.75
CA MET A 82 -6.74 7.37 11.06
C MET A 82 -6.79 6.34 9.94
N ARG A 83 -7.50 5.22 10.14
CA ARG A 83 -7.69 4.20 9.10
C ARG A 83 -8.42 4.77 7.88
N GLU A 84 -9.51 5.49 8.13
CA GLU A 84 -10.25 6.20 7.07
C GLU A 84 -9.37 7.22 6.34
N ALA A 85 -8.59 8.01 7.09
CA ALA A 85 -7.67 8.98 6.50
C ALA A 85 -6.59 8.32 5.63
N VAL A 86 -6.10 7.13 6.00
CA VAL A 86 -5.15 6.36 5.18
C VAL A 86 -5.79 5.98 3.85
N TYR A 87 -7.00 5.42 3.86
CA TYR A 87 -7.70 5.05 2.63
C TYR A 87 -7.99 6.26 1.75
N GLN A 88 -8.49 7.34 2.33
CA GLN A 88 -8.78 8.57 1.60
C GLN A 88 -7.52 9.15 0.94
N ALA A 89 -6.40 9.19 1.68
CA ALA A 89 -5.12 9.68 1.15
C ALA A 89 -4.62 8.84 -0.04
N VAL A 90 -4.78 7.51 0.01
CA VAL A 90 -4.41 6.61 -1.10
C VAL A 90 -5.28 6.87 -2.32
N VAL A 91 -6.60 6.97 -2.14
CA VAL A 91 -7.56 7.26 -3.21
C VAL A 91 -7.25 8.60 -3.89
N ASP A 92 -7.04 9.65 -3.10
CA ASP A 92 -6.78 10.99 -3.60
C ASP A 92 -5.45 11.06 -4.38
N LEU A 93 -4.41 10.37 -3.89
CA LEU A 93 -3.12 10.30 -4.57
C LEU A 93 -3.25 9.63 -5.94
N VAL A 94 -3.97 8.51 -6.02
CA VAL A 94 -4.16 7.80 -7.29
C VAL A 94 -5.05 8.60 -8.24
N ARG A 95 -6.10 9.24 -7.74
CA ARG A 95 -6.97 10.10 -8.54
C ARG A 95 -6.19 11.27 -9.14
N ALA A 96 -5.41 11.98 -8.33
CA ALA A 96 -4.58 13.08 -8.79
C ALA A 96 -3.57 12.64 -9.87
N ARG A 97 -3.02 11.43 -9.75
CA ARG A 97 -2.14 10.85 -10.79
C ARG A 97 -2.88 10.61 -12.11
N ILE A 98 -4.09 10.07 -12.07
CA ILE A 98 -4.90 9.76 -13.26
C ILE A 98 -5.33 11.05 -13.95
N GLU A 99 -5.86 12.03 -13.19
CA GLU A 99 -6.30 13.32 -13.72
C GLU A 99 -5.14 14.07 -14.41
N ARG A 100 -3.96 14.07 -13.78
CA ARG A 100 -2.76 14.68 -14.38
C ARG A 100 -2.31 13.96 -15.65
N ALA A 101 -2.45 12.64 -15.72
CA ALA A 101 -2.13 11.90 -16.95
C ALA A 101 -3.08 12.29 -18.09
N GLN A 102 -4.38 12.47 -17.79
CA GLN A 102 -5.38 12.88 -18.77
C GLN A 102 -5.18 14.31 -19.27
N SER A 103 -4.82 15.26 -18.39
CA SER A 103 -4.64 16.68 -18.78
C SER A 103 -3.49 16.90 -19.77
N VAL A 104 -2.46 16.06 -19.70
CA VAL A 104 -1.30 16.13 -20.60
C VAL A 104 -1.57 15.46 -21.95
N VAL A 105 -2.47 14.47 -21.99
CA VAL A 105 -2.87 13.78 -23.23
C VAL A 105 -3.86 14.62 -24.05
N GLY A 106 -4.75 15.39 -23.41
CA GLY A 106 -5.71 16.26 -24.08
C GLY A 106 -5.16 17.58 -24.64
N SER A 107 -3.86 17.88 -24.45
CA SER A 107 -3.20 19.12 -24.89
C SER A 107 -2.35 18.94 -26.16
N ARG A 108 -2.68 17.97 -27.02
CA ARG A 108 -2.01 17.71 -28.30
C ARG A 108 -2.99 17.71 -29.47
#